data_AF-A0A9D1UPB1-F1
#
_entry.id   AF-A0A9D1UPB1-F1
#
_cell.length_a   1.000
_cell.length_b   1.000
_cell.length_c   1.000
_cell.angle_alpha   90.00
_cell.angle_beta   90.00
_cell.angle_gamma   90.00
#
_symmetry.space_group_name_H-M   'P 1'
#
loop_
_entity.id
_entity.type
_entity.pdbx_description
1 polymer ?
#
loop_
_entity_poly.entity_id
_entity_poly.type
_entity_poly.pdbx_seq_one_letter_code
_entity_poly.pdbx_strand_id
1 'polypeptide(L)'
;MNELMIFDNPEFGSIRSVEIDGEPWLVGKDVAQALGYTNPQKAIRDHVDEEDKGVNEMFTPGGKQEIAIINESGLYSLVLSSKLPGAKQFRRWVTSEVLPTIRKKGGYTHEPKSAMEMLRLQSQAMFELDDRMTALEEKVDNQMTIDHGQQRQLQRAVSARVLERVATVIPARMVRECKPMFFSALYRDLKDRFGVPSYRDVRVSDYPDAIAYINNWVEPAELRRKGA
;
A
#
# COMPACT_ATOMS: atom_id res chain seq x y z
N MET A 1 18.03 -19.39 -13.80
CA MET A 1 19.35 -18.80 -13.50
C MET A 1 19.23 -18.34 -12.06
N ASN A 2 19.78 -19.11 -11.12
CA ASN A 2 19.53 -18.88 -9.70
C ASN A 2 20.41 -17.71 -9.25
N GLU A 3 19.81 -16.76 -8.55
CA GLU A 3 20.50 -15.56 -8.09
C GLU A 3 21.43 -15.94 -6.93
N LEU A 4 22.71 -15.58 -7.04
CA LEU A 4 23.71 -15.87 -6.02
C LEU A 4 23.69 -14.75 -4.98
N MET A 5 23.36 -15.09 -3.74
CA MET A 5 23.40 -14.15 -2.61
C MET A 5 24.64 -14.42 -1.75
N ILE A 6 25.22 -13.37 -1.18
CA ILE A 6 26.40 -13.47 -0.30
C ILE A 6 26.03 -12.90 1.06
N PHE A 7 26.17 -13.71 2.10
CA PHE A 7 26.00 -13.30 3.50
C PHE A 7 27.37 -13.06 4.13
N ASP A 8 27.65 -11.82 4.52
CA ASP A 8 28.88 -11.46 5.21
C ASP A 8 28.68 -11.40 6.73
N ASN A 9 29.50 -12.12 7.48
CA ASN A 9 29.51 -12.09 8.93
C ASN A 9 30.94 -11.89 9.48
N PRO A 10 31.18 -10.96 10.42
CA PRO A 10 32.51 -10.73 10.99
C PRO A 10 33.14 -11.95 11.69
N GLU A 11 32.33 -12.86 12.22
CA GLU A 11 32.79 -14.07 12.94
C GLU A 11 32.90 -15.30 12.03
N PHE A 12 32.03 -15.41 11.03
CA PHE A 12 31.91 -16.61 10.18
C PHE A 12 32.38 -16.42 8.73
N GLY A 13 32.75 -15.20 8.34
CA GLY A 13 33.15 -14.86 6.99
C GLY A 13 31.97 -14.76 6.01
N SER A 14 32.30 -14.84 4.72
CA SER A 14 31.32 -14.77 3.62
C SER A 14 30.78 -16.16 3.28
N ILE A 15 29.45 -16.33 3.33
CA ILE A 15 28.76 -17.56 2.95
C ILE A 15 27.92 -17.28 1.69
N ARG A 16 28.18 -18.03 0.62
CA ARG A 16 27.40 -17.93 -0.62
C ARG A 16 26.15 -18.80 -0.54
N SER A 17 25.08 -18.36 -1.19
CA SER A 17 23.82 -19.10 -1.31
C SER A 17 23.19 -18.94 -2.69
N VAL A 18 22.27 -19.84 -3.02
CA VAL A 18 21.39 -19.79 -4.18
C VAL A 18 19.96 -20.12 -3.75
N GLU A 19 19.00 -19.47 -4.38
CA GLU A 19 17.59 -19.80 -4.18
C GLU A 19 17.19 -20.97 -5.09
N ILE A 20 16.55 -21.99 -4.51
CA ILE A 20 15.98 -23.15 -5.22
C ILE A 20 14.59 -23.38 -4.65
N ASP A 21 13.56 -23.33 -5.51
CA ASP A 21 12.16 -23.53 -5.13
C ASP A 21 11.66 -22.61 -3.99
N GLY A 22 12.21 -21.38 -3.93
CA GLY A 22 11.88 -20.40 -2.89
C GLY A 22 12.62 -20.60 -1.57
N GLU A 23 13.47 -21.61 -1.47
CA GLU A 23 14.26 -21.92 -0.28
C GLU A 23 15.76 -21.59 -0.51
N PRO A 24 16.46 -21.03 0.48
CA PRO A 24 17.88 -20.74 0.37
C PRO A 24 18.72 -22.01 0.55
N TRP A 25 19.55 -22.30 -0.44
CA TRP A 25 20.58 -23.34 -0.38
C TRP A 25 21.97 -22.70 -0.24
N LEU A 26 22.74 -23.16 0.74
CA LEU A 26 24.05 -22.61 1.08
C LEU A 26 25.17 -23.40 0.40
N VAL A 27 26.26 -22.74 0.02
CA VAL A 27 27.47 -23.43 -0.43
C VAL A 27 28.09 -24.17 0.75
N GLY A 28 28.01 -25.50 0.74
CA GLY A 28 28.43 -26.32 1.88
C GLY A 28 29.91 -26.18 2.22
N LYS A 29 30.76 -25.88 1.22
CA LYS A 29 32.18 -25.61 1.44
C LYS A 29 32.38 -24.40 2.35
N ASP A 30 31.69 -23.31 2.07
CA ASP A 30 31.82 -22.04 2.80
C ASP A 30 31.35 -22.23 4.24
N VAL A 31 30.21 -22.89 4.43
CA VAL A 31 29.66 -23.26 5.75
C VAL A 31 30.65 -24.12 6.54
N ALA A 32 31.17 -25.19 5.95
CA ALA A 32 32.09 -26.07 6.67
C ALA A 32 33.41 -25.37 7.01
N GLN A 33 33.92 -24.48 6.14
CA GLN A 33 35.09 -23.65 6.45
C GLN A 33 34.82 -22.66 7.59
N ALA A 34 33.66 -21.99 7.56
CA ALA A 34 33.23 -21.07 8.61
C ALA A 34 33.11 -21.76 9.98
N LEU A 35 32.66 -23.02 10.01
CA LEU A 35 32.62 -23.81 11.24
C LEU A 35 34.01 -24.29 11.71
N GLY A 36 35.03 -24.21 10.84
CA GLY A 36 36.42 -24.57 11.12
C GLY A 36 36.82 -25.99 10.70
N TYR A 37 36.05 -26.64 9.81
CA TYR A 37 36.42 -27.97 9.30
C TYR A 37 37.65 -27.87 8.40
N THR A 38 38.66 -28.69 8.69
CA THR A 38 39.89 -28.76 7.88
C THR A 38 39.66 -29.37 6.50
N ASN A 39 38.68 -30.27 6.37
CA ASN A 39 38.27 -30.85 5.10
C ASN A 39 36.75 -30.68 4.90
N PRO A 40 36.33 -29.58 4.23
CA PRO A 40 34.92 -29.28 3.97
C PRO A 40 34.16 -30.37 3.23
N GLN A 41 34.78 -30.96 2.20
CA GLN A 41 34.14 -32.02 1.39
C GLN A 41 33.86 -33.27 2.23
N LYS A 42 34.82 -33.67 3.07
CA LYS A 42 34.63 -34.78 4.01
C LYS A 42 33.54 -34.45 5.03
N ALA A 43 33.53 -33.23 5.58
CA ALA A 43 32.53 -32.83 6.56
C ALA A 43 31.10 -32.91 6.00
N ILE A 44 30.88 -32.40 4.80
CA ILE A 44 29.58 -32.49 4.12
C ILE A 44 29.20 -33.95 3.87
N ARG A 45 30.13 -34.76 3.36
CA ARG A 45 29.86 -36.17 3.07
C ARG A 45 29.52 -36.98 4.32
N ASP A 46 30.23 -36.77 5.41
CA ASP A 46 30.14 -37.59 6.62
C ASP A 46 29.03 -37.11 7.58
N HIS A 47 28.48 -35.89 7.39
CA HIS A 47 27.53 -35.27 8.33
C HIS A 47 26.27 -34.68 7.70
N VAL A 48 26.11 -34.73 6.37
CA VAL A 48 24.91 -34.26 5.69
C VAL A 48 24.29 -35.40 4.90
N ASP A 49 23.00 -35.62 5.12
CA ASP A 49 22.21 -36.64 4.44
C ASP A 49 22.06 -36.33 2.94
N GLU A 50 21.84 -37.37 2.12
CA GLU A 50 21.71 -37.23 0.66
C GLU A 50 20.53 -36.36 0.22
N GLU A 51 19.46 -36.31 1.00
CA GLU A 51 18.29 -35.45 0.72
C GLU A 51 18.55 -33.97 1.02
N ASP A 52 19.56 -33.67 1.85
CA ASP A 52 19.89 -32.34 2.33
C ASP A 52 21.07 -31.69 1.61
N LYS A 53 21.64 -32.37 0.62
CA LYS A 53 22.75 -31.89 -0.20
C LYS A 53 22.48 -32.05 -1.68
N GLY A 54 23.02 -31.12 -2.46
CA GLY A 54 22.87 -31.08 -3.91
C GLY A 54 24.13 -30.53 -4.57
N VAL A 55 24.08 -30.46 -5.89
CA VAL A 55 25.14 -29.87 -6.71
C VAL A 55 24.54 -28.77 -7.56
N ASN A 56 25.18 -27.60 -7.57
CA ASN A 56 24.76 -26.49 -8.40
C ASN A 56 25.93 -25.99 -9.25
N GLU A 57 25.69 -25.73 -10.53
CA GLU A 57 26.68 -25.11 -11.41
C GLU A 57 26.79 -23.62 -11.12
N MET A 58 27.95 -23.20 -10.62
CA MET A 58 28.25 -21.79 -10.36
C MET A 58 29.47 -21.32 -11.14
N PHE A 59 29.46 -20.05 -11.51
CA PHE A 59 30.63 -19.40 -12.10
C PHE A 59 31.57 -18.94 -10.97
N THR A 60 32.74 -19.54 -10.86
CA THR A 60 33.79 -19.13 -9.94
C THR A 60 34.93 -18.45 -10.71
N PRO A 61 35.92 -17.83 -10.03
CA PRO A 61 37.11 -17.31 -10.70
C PRO A 61 37.87 -18.36 -11.55
N GLY A 62 37.65 -19.65 -11.27
CA GLY A 62 38.21 -20.77 -12.05
C GLY A 62 37.33 -21.25 -13.22
N GLY A 63 36.24 -20.55 -13.53
CA GLY A 63 35.27 -20.93 -14.56
C GLY A 63 34.01 -21.58 -13.99
N LYS A 64 33.24 -22.26 -14.85
CA LYS A 64 32.06 -23.02 -14.43
C LYS A 64 32.49 -24.24 -13.61
N GLN A 65 31.97 -24.34 -12.39
CA GLN A 65 32.26 -25.45 -11.49
C GLN A 65 30.97 -25.95 -10.83
N GLU A 66 30.89 -27.26 -10.65
CA GLU A 66 29.90 -27.91 -9.81
C GLU A 66 30.28 -27.71 -8.33
N ILE A 67 29.41 -27.05 -7.58
CA ILE A 67 29.62 -26.76 -6.17
C ILE A 67 28.57 -27.49 -5.34
N ALA A 68 29.05 -28.16 -4.27
CA ALA A 68 28.16 -28.78 -3.30
C ALA A 68 27.40 -27.70 -2.51
N ILE A 69 26.07 -27.79 -2.57
CA ILE A 69 25.14 -26.96 -1.82
C ILE A 69 24.38 -27.80 -0.79
N ILE A 70 23.93 -27.17 0.29
CA ILE A 70 23.16 -27.80 1.36
C ILE A 70 21.95 -26.93 1.70
N ASN A 71 20.83 -27.55 2.03
CA ASN A 71 19.64 -26.84 2.52
C ASN A 71 19.80 -26.50 4.03
N GLU A 72 18.77 -25.91 4.63
CA GLU A 72 18.77 -25.55 6.05
C GLU A 72 18.93 -26.78 6.98
N SER A 73 18.29 -27.90 6.64
CA SER A 73 18.43 -29.16 7.39
C SER A 73 19.89 -29.65 7.37
N GLY A 74 20.55 -29.64 6.21
CA GLY A 74 21.96 -30.02 6.07
C GLY A 74 22.91 -29.09 6.83
N LEU A 75 22.60 -27.78 6.88
CA LEU A 75 23.32 -26.84 7.75
C LEU A 75 23.21 -27.27 9.22
N TYR A 76 22.00 -27.58 9.70
CA TYR A 76 21.83 -28.04 11.07
C TYR A 76 22.56 -29.34 11.34
N SER A 77 22.55 -30.29 10.42
CA SER A 77 23.28 -31.56 10.54
C SER A 77 24.79 -31.35 10.69
N LEU A 78 25.38 -30.42 9.93
CA LEU A 78 26.79 -30.02 10.10
C LEU A 78 27.05 -29.42 11.49
N VAL A 79 26.21 -28.46 11.91
CA VAL A 79 26.45 -27.74 13.16
C VAL A 79 26.25 -28.65 14.38
N LEU A 80 25.23 -29.50 14.37
CA LEU A 80 24.91 -30.40 15.48
C LEU A 80 25.94 -31.53 15.62
N SER A 81 26.48 -32.02 14.50
CA SER A 81 27.49 -33.08 14.45
C SER A 81 28.91 -32.59 14.77
N SER A 82 29.16 -31.31 14.60
CA SER A 82 30.48 -30.72 14.80
C SER A 82 30.89 -30.65 16.28
N LYS A 83 32.19 -30.88 16.52
CA LYS A 83 32.83 -30.71 17.85
C LYS A 83 33.60 -29.38 17.96
N LEU A 84 33.58 -28.57 16.90
CA LEU A 84 34.37 -27.34 16.79
C LEU A 84 33.79 -26.22 17.68
N PRO A 85 34.62 -25.27 18.14
CA PRO A 85 34.18 -24.21 19.06
C PRO A 85 33.02 -23.36 18.51
N GLY A 86 33.06 -22.95 17.24
CA GLY A 86 31.99 -22.16 16.61
C GLY A 86 30.66 -22.91 16.55
N ALA A 87 30.69 -24.17 16.13
CA ALA A 87 29.50 -25.02 16.10
C ALA A 87 28.93 -25.29 17.50
N LYS A 88 29.79 -25.45 18.52
CA LYS A 88 29.35 -25.57 19.92
C LYS A 88 28.64 -24.31 20.41
N GLN A 89 29.13 -23.12 20.06
CA GLN A 89 28.51 -21.85 20.42
C GLN A 89 27.14 -21.71 19.76
N PHE A 90 27.05 -21.96 18.45
CA PHE A 90 25.77 -21.92 17.73
C PHE A 90 24.78 -22.93 18.32
N ARG A 91 25.18 -24.19 18.51
CA ARG A 91 24.33 -25.21 19.13
C ARG A 91 23.87 -24.79 20.52
N ARG A 92 24.75 -24.19 21.33
CA ARG A 92 24.39 -23.71 22.67
C ARG A 92 23.34 -22.61 22.57
N TRP A 93 23.55 -21.60 21.73
CA TRP A 93 22.61 -20.51 21.52
C TRP A 93 21.23 -21.04 21.07
N VAL A 94 21.17 -21.90 20.05
CA VAL A 94 19.91 -22.50 19.58
C VAL A 94 19.20 -23.27 20.70
N THR A 95 19.93 -24.09 21.45
CA THR A 95 19.33 -24.96 22.49
C THR A 95 18.98 -24.25 23.79
N SER A 96 19.70 -23.18 24.16
CA SER A 96 19.44 -22.45 25.41
C SER A 96 18.55 -21.23 25.25
N GLU A 97 18.51 -20.63 24.04
CA GLU A 97 17.81 -19.37 23.79
C GLU A 97 16.69 -19.54 22.77
N VAL A 98 17.01 -19.94 21.54
CA VAL A 98 16.06 -19.96 20.42
C VAL A 98 14.93 -20.95 20.68
N LEU A 99 15.23 -22.24 20.85
CA LEU A 99 14.23 -23.30 21.03
C LEU A 99 13.37 -23.08 22.30
N PRO A 100 13.95 -22.75 23.48
CA PRO A 100 13.13 -22.42 24.64
C PRO A 100 12.23 -21.20 24.44
N THR A 101 12.67 -20.19 23.69
CA THR A 101 11.89 -18.99 23.39
C THR A 101 10.72 -19.33 22.47
N ILE A 102 10.95 -20.05 21.37
CA ILE A 102 9.88 -20.53 20.47
C ILE A 102 8.89 -21.39 21.25
N ARG A 103 9.35 -22.36 22.05
CA ARG A 103 8.47 -23.24 22.85
C ARG A 103 7.60 -22.46 23.85
N LYS A 104 8.15 -21.40 24.46
CA LYS A 104 7.43 -20.61 25.48
C LYS A 104 6.53 -19.51 24.89
N LYS A 105 6.99 -18.84 23.84
CA LYS A 105 6.35 -17.64 23.28
C LYS A 105 5.63 -17.88 21.95
N GLY A 106 5.78 -19.05 21.33
CA GLY A 106 5.21 -19.38 20.03
C GLY A 106 5.99 -18.84 18.83
N GLY A 107 7.11 -18.13 19.03
CA GLY A 107 7.96 -17.60 17.96
C GLY A 107 9.28 -17.04 18.49
N TYR A 108 10.25 -16.82 17.59
CA TYR A 108 11.51 -16.13 17.87
C TYR A 108 11.49 -14.79 17.15
N THR A 109 11.04 -13.75 17.84
CA THR A 109 11.06 -12.38 17.35
C THR A 109 12.12 -11.60 18.10
N HIS A 110 12.87 -10.75 17.40
CA HIS A 110 13.61 -9.68 18.07
C HIS A 110 12.58 -8.75 18.71
N GLU A 111 12.34 -8.89 20.00
CA GLU A 111 11.54 -7.91 20.74
C GLU A 111 12.19 -6.53 20.58
N PRO A 112 11.41 -5.46 20.30
CA PRO A 112 11.92 -4.10 20.34
C PRO A 112 12.53 -3.88 21.74
N LYS A 113 13.79 -3.50 21.78
CA LYS A 113 14.67 -3.60 22.95
C LYS A 113 14.37 -2.57 24.02
N SER A 114 13.43 -1.64 23.78
CA SER A 114 13.01 -0.64 24.77
C SER A 114 11.60 -0.12 24.55
N ALA A 115 10.97 0.37 25.63
CA ALA A 115 9.71 1.12 25.58
C ALA A 115 9.78 2.32 24.62
N MET A 116 10.96 2.90 24.43
CA MET A 116 11.20 4.02 23.52
C MET A 116 11.08 3.61 22.03
N GLU A 117 11.58 2.43 21.67
CA GLU A 117 11.43 1.89 20.30
C GLU A 117 9.98 1.56 20.00
N MET A 118 9.27 0.97 20.98
CA MET A 118 7.84 0.68 20.84
C MET A 118 7.02 1.96 20.67
N LEU A 119 7.31 3.00 21.46
CA LEU A 119 6.66 4.31 21.32
C LEU A 119 6.95 4.95 19.95
N ARG A 120 8.18 4.83 19.45
CA ARG A 120 8.54 5.34 18.11
C ARG A 120 7.78 4.62 17.00
N LEU A 121 7.69 3.29 17.05
CA LEU A 121 6.92 2.51 16.08
C LEU A 121 5.43 2.86 16.13
N GLN A 122 4.87 3.01 17.33
CA GLN A 122 3.49 3.46 17.51
C GLN A 122 3.26 4.87 16.96
N SER A 123 4.19 5.79 17.20
CA SER A 123 4.11 7.15 16.66
C SER A 123 4.16 7.17 15.14
N GLN A 124 5.04 6.37 14.52
CA GLN A 124 5.10 6.25 13.06
C GLN A 124 3.79 5.70 12.49
N ALA A 125 3.26 4.63 13.09
CA ALA A 125 1.97 4.08 12.70
C ALA A 125 0.83 5.09 12.86
N MET A 126 0.88 5.95 13.90
CA MET A 126 -0.10 7.00 14.12
C MET A 126 -0.05 8.07 13.01
N PHE A 127 1.15 8.51 12.61
CA PHE A 127 1.30 9.46 11.51
C PHE A 127 0.81 8.89 10.18
N GLU A 128 1.13 7.62 9.87
CA GLU A 128 0.62 6.98 8.66
C GLU A 128 -0.92 6.84 8.66
N LEU A 129 -1.52 6.61 9.82
CA LEU A 129 -2.97 6.59 9.98
C LEU A 129 -3.58 7.98 9.76
N ASP A 130 -2.96 9.03 10.32
CA ASP A 130 -3.41 10.41 10.18
C ASP A 130 -3.37 10.89 8.72
N ASP A 131 -2.28 10.58 8.00
CA ASP A 131 -2.15 10.88 6.56
C ASP A 131 -3.25 10.17 5.74
N ARG A 132 -3.52 8.89 6.04
CA ARG A 132 -4.59 8.14 5.38
C ARG A 132 -5.97 8.68 5.73
N MET A 133 -6.18 9.10 6.97
CA MET A 133 -7.45 9.67 7.42
C MET A 133 -7.71 10.99 6.70
N THR A 134 -6.71 11.88 6.64
CA THR A 134 -6.79 13.15 5.90
C THR A 134 -7.12 12.92 4.43
N ALA A 135 -6.41 11.99 3.78
CA ALA A 135 -6.67 11.65 2.37
C ALA A 135 -8.06 11.03 2.14
N LEU A 136 -8.61 10.33 3.14
CA LEU A 136 -9.98 9.80 3.09
C LEU A 136 -11.01 10.91 3.30
N GLU A 137 -10.79 11.81 4.26
CA GLU A 137 -11.65 12.98 4.50
C GLU A 137 -11.77 13.84 3.24
N GLU A 138 -10.65 14.15 2.57
CA GLU A 138 -10.68 14.88 1.29
C GLU A 138 -11.47 14.15 0.20
N LYS A 139 -11.37 12.82 0.13
CA LYS A 139 -12.13 12.02 -0.85
C LYS A 139 -13.62 12.00 -0.53
N VAL A 140 -13.96 11.92 0.76
CA VAL A 140 -15.33 11.95 1.24
C VAL A 140 -15.96 13.31 0.93
N ASP A 141 -15.29 14.41 1.28
CA ASP A 141 -15.79 15.77 1.02
C ASP A 141 -15.99 16.04 -0.48
N ASN A 142 -15.08 15.53 -1.33
CA ASN A 142 -15.20 15.66 -2.78
C ASN A 142 -16.29 14.77 -3.41
N GLN A 143 -16.83 13.80 -2.66
CA GLN A 143 -17.89 12.91 -3.14
C GLN A 143 -19.25 13.19 -2.49
N MET A 144 -19.28 13.91 -1.36
CA MET A 144 -20.52 14.26 -0.67
C MET A 144 -21.36 15.21 -1.53
N THR A 145 -22.57 14.76 -1.85
CA THR A 145 -23.61 15.58 -2.47
C THR A 145 -24.30 16.45 -1.43
N ILE A 146 -24.83 17.58 -1.86
CA ILE A 146 -25.58 18.50 -1.01
C ILE A 146 -26.72 17.81 -0.24
N ASP A 147 -26.89 18.20 1.02
CA ASP A 147 -27.95 17.67 1.87
C ASP A 147 -29.35 18.20 1.49
N HIS A 148 -30.40 17.69 2.13
CA HIS A 148 -31.78 18.13 1.87
C HIS A 148 -32.04 19.62 2.18
N GLY A 149 -31.31 20.20 3.13
CA GLY A 149 -31.43 21.62 3.47
C GLY A 149 -30.85 22.51 2.38
N GLN A 150 -29.63 22.21 1.95
CA GLN A 150 -28.93 22.86 0.84
C GLN A 150 -29.69 22.70 -0.48
N GLN A 151 -30.25 21.51 -0.76
CA GLN A 151 -31.13 21.30 -1.91
C GLN A 151 -32.33 22.27 -1.91
N ARG A 152 -32.96 22.49 -0.76
CA ARG A 152 -34.09 23.41 -0.63
C ARG A 152 -33.68 24.86 -0.80
N GLN A 153 -32.52 25.25 -0.28
CA GLN A 153 -31.97 26.59 -0.46
C GLN A 153 -31.65 26.86 -1.95
N LEU A 154 -31.04 25.90 -2.63
CA LEU A 154 -30.76 25.98 -4.07
C LEU A 154 -32.05 26.13 -4.87
N GLN A 155 -33.07 25.31 -4.62
CA GLN A 155 -34.37 25.43 -5.28
C GLN A 155 -35.04 26.80 -5.07
N ARG A 156 -34.92 27.36 -3.86
CA ARG A 156 -35.42 28.71 -3.56
C ARG A 156 -34.67 29.78 -4.33
N ALA A 157 -33.35 29.68 -4.42
CA ALA A 157 -32.52 30.60 -5.21
C ALA A 157 -32.90 30.54 -6.70
N VAL A 158 -33.06 29.34 -7.25
CA VAL A 158 -33.53 29.14 -8.64
C VAL A 158 -34.89 29.80 -8.85
N SER A 159 -35.84 29.54 -7.94
CA SER A 159 -37.19 30.08 -8.03
C SER A 159 -37.19 31.61 -7.98
N ALA A 160 -36.44 32.20 -7.05
CA ALA A 160 -36.29 33.64 -6.94
C ALA A 160 -35.71 34.25 -8.23
N ARG A 161 -34.61 33.67 -8.73
CA ARG A 161 -33.96 34.15 -9.95
C ARG A 161 -34.86 34.05 -11.17
N VAL A 162 -35.50 32.91 -11.38
CA VAL A 162 -36.40 32.71 -12.53
C VAL A 162 -37.53 33.71 -12.51
N LEU A 163 -38.15 33.95 -11.35
CA LEU A 163 -39.25 34.91 -11.23
C LEU A 163 -38.78 36.34 -11.55
N GLU A 164 -37.61 36.75 -11.05
CA GLU A 164 -37.00 38.03 -11.36
C GLU A 164 -36.78 38.21 -12.87
N ARG A 165 -36.15 37.23 -13.53
CA ARG A 165 -35.83 37.30 -14.96
C ARG A 165 -37.09 37.29 -15.83
N VAL A 166 -38.06 36.43 -15.51
CA VAL A 166 -39.32 36.36 -16.26
C VAL A 166 -40.10 37.67 -16.15
N ALA A 167 -40.19 38.26 -14.96
CA ALA A 167 -40.87 39.54 -14.76
C ALA A 167 -40.18 40.71 -15.49
N THR A 168 -38.85 40.62 -15.68
CA THR A 168 -38.05 41.65 -16.35
C THR A 168 -38.16 41.59 -17.87
N VAL A 169 -38.19 40.39 -18.43
CA VAL A 169 -37.98 40.17 -19.88
C VAL A 169 -39.27 39.80 -20.61
N ILE A 170 -40.26 39.23 -19.92
CA ILE A 170 -41.49 38.71 -20.53
C ILE A 170 -42.69 39.58 -20.13
N PRO A 171 -43.57 39.96 -21.07
CA PRO A 171 -44.82 40.66 -20.75
C PRO A 171 -45.70 39.85 -19.79
N ALA A 172 -46.35 40.54 -18.83
CA ALA A 172 -47.13 39.91 -17.76
C ALA A 172 -48.13 38.83 -18.24
N ARG A 173 -48.77 39.04 -19.39
CA ARG A 173 -49.75 38.10 -19.99
C ARG A 173 -49.14 36.74 -20.38
N MET A 174 -47.85 36.68 -20.70
CA MET A 174 -47.16 35.47 -21.17
C MET A 174 -46.33 34.78 -20.08
N VAL A 175 -46.20 35.39 -18.90
CA VAL A 175 -45.39 34.87 -17.78
C VAL A 175 -45.77 33.43 -17.44
N ARG A 176 -47.07 33.10 -17.40
CA ARG A 176 -47.54 31.76 -17.06
C ARG A 176 -47.03 30.70 -18.03
N GLU A 177 -46.98 31.03 -19.31
CA GLU A 177 -46.59 30.13 -20.40
C GLU A 177 -45.07 30.01 -20.52
N CYS A 178 -44.34 31.13 -20.39
CA CYS A 178 -42.90 31.15 -20.54
C CYS A 178 -42.14 30.69 -19.29
N LYS A 179 -42.70 30.85 -18.08
CA LYS A 179 -42.03 30.53 -16.81
C LYS A 179 -41.43 29.11 -16.74
N PRO A 180 -42.15 28.02 -17.13
CA PRO A 180 -41.58 26.67 -17.12
C PRO A 180 -40.32 26.52 -17.98
N MET A 181 -40.21 27.28 -19.07
CA MET A 181 -39.03 27.25 -19.94
C MET A 181 -37.81 27.85 -19.26
N PHE A 182 -37.96 28.91 -18.48
CA PHE A 182 -36.86 29.53 -17.73
C PHE A 182 -36.35 28.58 -16.63
N PHE A 183 -37.25 27.90 -15.91
CA PHE A 183 -36.84 26.85 -14.97
C PHE A 183 -36.06 25.75 -15.68
N SER A 184 -36.56 25.26 -16.81
CA SER A 184 -35.92 24.20 -17.58
C SER A 184 -34.53 24.61 -18.08
N ALA A 185 -34.37 25.86 -18.53
CA ALA A 185 -33.10 26.41 -18.98
C ALA A 185 -32.11 26.54 -17.82
N LEU A 186 -32.50 27.18 -16.72
CA LEU A 186 -31.61 27.38 -15.57
C LEU A 186 -31.16 26.04 -14.97
N TYR A 187 -32.07 25.08 -14.77
CA TYR A 187 -31.67 23.75 -14.29
C TYR A 187 -30.78 22.99 -15.27
N ARG A 188 -30.95 23.18 -16.58
CA ARG A 188 -30.04 22.60 -17.57
C ARG A 188 -28.66 23.21 -17.45
N ASP A 189 -28.56 24.53 -17.48
CA ASP A 189 -27.28 25.22 -17.41
C ASP A 189 -26.54 24.96 -16.09
N LEU A 190 -27.28 24.84 -14.99
CA LEU A 190 -26.73 24.46 -13.70
C LEU A 190 -26.11 23.06 -13.75
N LYS A 191 -26.85 22.07 -14.26
CA LYS A 191 -26.36 20.69 -14.39
C LYS A 191 -25.16 20.60 -15.31
N ASP A 192 -25.20 21.30 -16.44
CA ASP A 192 -24.11 21.30 -17.43
C ASP A 192 -22.86 21.96 -16.86
N ARG A 193 -22.99 23.06 -16.12
CA ARG A 193 -21.85 23.76 -15.49
C ARG A 193 -21.14 22.93 -14.43
N PHE A 194 -21.90 22.24 -13.59
CA PHE A 194 -21.36 21.42 -12.50
C PHE A 194 -21.13 19.96 -12.89
N GLY A 195 -21.46 19.57 -14.14
CA GLY A 195 -21.25 18.21 -14.65
C GLY A 195 -22.08 17.15 -13.93
N VAL A 196 -23.28 17.50 -13.44
CA VAL A 196 -24.11 16.63 -12.61
C VAL A 196 -25.42 16.23 -13.28
N PRO A 197 -25.91 14.99 -13.11
CA PRO A 197 -27.15 14.55 -13.73
C PRO A 197 -28.40 15.19 -13.10
N SER A 198 -28.33 15.57 -11.82
CA SER A 198 -29.36 16.32 -11.10
C SER A 198 -28.73 17.45 -10.30
N TYR A 199 -29.48 18.54 -10.06
CA TYR A 199 -29.04 19.60 -9.13
C TYR A 199 -28.86 19.06 -7.70
N ARG A 200 -29.49 17.92 -7.37
CA ARG A 200 -29.33 17.24 -6.08
C ARG A 200 -27.97 16.59 -5.92
N ASP A 201 -27.30 16.31 -7.04
CA ASP A 201 -26.00 15.65 -7.07
C ASP A 201 -24.86 16.67 -7.10
N VAL A 202 -25.17 17.97 -6.97
CA VAL A 202 -24.16 19.03 -6.74
C VAL A 202 -23.38 18.67 -5.48
N ARG A 203 -22.06 18.78 -5.53
CA ARG A 203 -21.20 18.47 -4.39
C ARG A 203 -21.28 19.55 -3.34
N VAL A 204 -21.04 19.18 -2.08
CA VAL A 204 -21.01 20.14 -0.96
C VAL A 204 -19.94 21.21 -1.21
N SER A 205 -18.79 20.83 -1.77
CA SER A 205 -17.71 21.75 -2.15
C SER A 205 -18.13 22.77 -3.21
N ASP A 206 -18.95 22.37 -4.17
CA ASP A 206 -19.42 23.23 -5.28
C ASP A 206 -20.66 24.07 -4.92
N TYR A 207 -21.26 23.84 -3.75
CA TYR A 207 -22.50 24.50 -3.34
C TYR A 207 -22.44 26.04 -3.33
N PRO A 208 -21.39 26.69 -2.79
CA PRO A 208 -21.30 28.15 -2.81
C PRO A 208 -21.27 28.71 -4.23
N ASP A 209 -20.52 28.06 -5.12
CA ASP A 209 -20.41 28.45 -6.53
C ASP A 209 -21.73 28.22 -7.29
N ALA A 210 -22.46 27.16 -6.96
CA ALA A 210 -23.79 26.90 -7.51
C ALA A 210 -24.77 28.02 -7.15
N ILE A 211 -24.79 28.46 -5.89
CA ILE A 211 -25.62 29.59 -5.45
C ILE A 211 -25.21 30.89 -6.16
N ALA A 212 -23.90 31.18 -6.22
CA ALA A 212 -23.39 32.36 -6.90
C ALA A 212 -23.76 32.37 -8.40
N TYR A 213 -23.67 31.21 -9.05
CA TYR A 213 -24.08 31.05 -10.45
C TYR A 213 -25.57 31.32 -10.64
N ILE A 214 -26.42 30.72 -9.80
CA ILE A 214 -27.88 30.91 -9.87
C ILE A 214 -28.22 32.40 -9.72
N ASN A 215 -27.66 33.09 -8.73
CA ASN A 215 -27.95 34.51 -8.48
C ASN A 215 -27.55 35.40 -9.66
N ASN A 216 -26.50 35.02 -10.40
CA ASN A 216 -26.00 35.78 -11.55
C ASN A 216 -26.49 35.24 -12.90
N TRP A 217 -27.34 34.20 -12.92
CA TRP A 217 -27.77 33.55 -14.14
C TRP A 217 -28.54 34.51 -15.06
N VAL A 218 -28.23 34.49 -16.35
CA VAL A 218 -28.88 35.29 -17.38
C VAL A 218 -29.52 34.36 -18.38
N GLU A 219 -30.77 34.61 -18.73
CA GLU A 219 -31.51 33.76 -19.66
C GLU A 219 -30.89 33.74 -21.07
N PRO A 220 -30.93 32.57 -21.74
CA PRO A 220 -30.59 32.46 -23.15
C PRO A 220 -31.40 33.42 -24.04
N ALA A 221 -30.77 33.94 -25.09
CA ALA A 221 -31.38 34.91 -26.01
C ALA A 221 -32.66 34.38 -26.69
N GLU A 222 -32.80 33.06 -26.83
CA GLU A 222 -33.99 32.39 -27.39
C GLU A 222 -35.24 32.60 -26.52
N LEU A 223 -35.07 32.65 -25.20
CA LEU A 223 -36.19 32.84 -24.26
C LEU A 223 -36.73 34.28 -24.32
N ARG A 224 -35.89 35.25 -24.69
CA ARG A 224 -36.31 36.65 -24.87
C ARG A 224 -37.24 36.84 -26.08
N ARG A 225 -36.92 36.14 -27.18
CA ARG A 225 -37.66 36.26 -28.45
C ARG A 225 -39.08 35.70 -28.39
N LYS A 226 -39.37 34.80 -27.45
CA LYS A 226 -40.71 34.24 -27.26
C LYS A 226 -41.69 35.17 -26.55
N GLY A 227 -41.22 36.25 -25.93
CA GLY A 227 -42.06 37.27 -25.30
C GLY A 227 -42.21 38.56 -26.10
N ALA A 228 -41.51 38.69 -27.23
CA ALA A 228 -41.56 39.84 -28.14
C ALA A 228 -42.75 39.74 -29.10
#